data_AF-A0A8T7GSS9-F1
#
_entry.id   AF-A0A8T7GSS9-F1
#
_cell.length_a   1.000
_cell.length_b   1.000
_cell.length_c   1.000
_cell.angle_alpha   90.00
_cell.angle_beta   90.00
_cell.angle_gamma   90.00
#
_symmetry.space_group_name_H-M   'P 1'
#
loop_
_entity.id
_entity.type
_entity.pdbx_description
1 polymer ?
#
loop_
_entity_poly.entity_id
_entity_poly.type
_entity_poly.pdbx_seq_one_letter_code
_entity_poly.pdbx_strand_id
1 'polypeptide(L)'
;MTITIYRRSGRVKIGPPRLTRFERARVIGARALQISMGAPPLIDVETLPPDVREDPVRIAKYELEAGILPMTIVRYKRGGEIQLIPIQWLVKPSSEEGREQTP
;
A
#
# COMPACT_ATOMS: atom_id res chain seq x y z
N MET A 1 23.21 12.59 -18.64
CA MET A 1 21.77 12.54 -18.31
C MET A 1 21.47 11.12 -17.84
N THR A 2 21.59 10.87 -16.54
CA THR A 2 21.76 9.53 -16.00
C THR A 2 20.41 8.81 -15.96
N ILE A 3 20.26 7.76 -16.76
CA ILE A 3 19.11 6.87 -16.71
C ILE A 3 19.24 6.04 -15.43
N THR A 4 18.46 6.38 -14.40
CA THR A 4 18.38 5.59 -13.17
C THR A 4 17.71 4.27 -13.48
N ILE A 5 18.52 3.22 -13.53
CA ILE A 5 18.12 1.82 -13.75
C ILE A 5 17.17 1.39 -12.62
N TYR A 6 15.89 1.18 -12.94
CA TYR A 6 14.95 0.47 -12.07
C TYR A 6 15.32 -1.01 -12.05
N ARG A 7 16.34 -1.38 -11.26
CA ARG A 7 16.63 -2.80 -10.99
C ARG A 7 15.45 -3.37 -10.20
N ARG A 8 14.57 -4.09 -10.91
CA ARG A 8 13.39 -4.82 -10.44
C ARG A 8 13.78 -6.00 -9.52
N SER A 9 14.61 -5.77 -8.50
CA SER A 9 14.78 -6.75 -7.43
C SER A 9 13.58 -6.62 -6.49
N GLY A 10 12.63 -7.54 -6.56
CA GLY A 10 11.44 -7.62 -5.69
C GLY A 10 11.72 -7.84 -4.20
N ARG A 11 12.87 -7.38 -3.72
CA ARG A 11 13.29 -7.47 -2.32
C ARG A 11 13.34 -6.06 -1.73
N VAL A 12 12.58 -5.86 -0.66
CA VAL A 12 12.65 -4.66 0.18
C VAL A 12 14.04 -4.63 0.83
N LYS A 13 14.85 -3.61 0.51
CA LYS A 13 16.22 -3.43 1.02
C LYS A 13 16.26 -2.43 2.17
N ILE A 14 15.37 -1.43 2.14
CA ILE A 14 15.29 -0.36 3.13
C ILE A 14 14.04 -0.56 3.97
N GLY A 15 14.24 -0.73 5.28
CA GLY A 15 13.17 -0.90 6.25
C GLY A 15 12.55 -2.31 6.26
N PRO A 16 11.50 -2.52 7.08
CA PRO A 16 10.88 -3.83 7.25
C PRO A 16 10.09 -4.26 6.00
N PRO A 17 10.00 -5.57 5.68
CA PRO A 17 9.26 -6.08 4.51
C PRO A 17 7.74 -6.10 4.74
N ARG A 18 7.21 -5.08 5.43
CA ARG A 18 5.80 -4.87 5.73
C ARG A 18 5.49 -3.39 5.74
N LEU A 19 4.22 -3.08 5.53
CA LEU A 19 3.71 -1.72 5.64
C LEU A 19 3.72 -1.28 7.12
N THR A 20 4.38 -0.17 7.43
CA THR A 20 4.34 0.38 8.79
C THR A 20 2.96 1.00 9.07
N ARG A 21 2.58 1.14 10.34
CA ARG A 21 1.32 1.80 10.72
C ARG A 21 1.21 3.23 10.16
N PHE A 22 2.32 3.95 10.11
CA PHE A 22 2.40 5.32 9.58
C PHE A 22 2.23 5.35 8.06
N GLU A 23 2.92 4.47 7.34
CA GLU A 23 2.76 4.34 5.90
C GLU A 23 1.33 3.93 5.54
N ARG A 24 0.75 2.96 6.27
CA ARG A 24 -0.65 2.53 6.11
C ARG A 24 -1.62 3.69 6.28
N ALA A 25 -1.50 4.42 7.39
CA ALA A 25 -2.36 5.57 7.66
C ALA A 25 -2.23 6.66 6.57
N ARG A 26 -1.01 6.93 6.09
CA ARG A 26 -0.76 7.94 5.06
C ARG A 26 -1.37 7.56 3.71
N VAL A 27 -1.27 6.29 3.32
CA VAL A 27 -1.86 5.77 2.08
C VAL A 27 -3.38 5.85 2.15
N ILE A 28 -3.98 5.40 3.26
CA ILE A 28 -5.44 5.48 3.47
C ILE A 28 -5.90 6.93 3.42
N GLY A 29 -5.21 7.85 4.12
CA GLY A 29 -5.58 9.26 4.13
C GLY A 29 -5.47 9.91 2.75
N ALA A 30 -4.39 9.65 2.01
CA ALA A 30 -4.22 10.16 0.66
C ALA A 30 -5.29 9.63 -0.30
N ARG A 31 -5.65 8.34 -0.18
CA ARG A 31 -6.67 7.73 -1.03
C ARG A 31 -8.08 8.19 -0.67
N ALA A 32 -8.39 8.29 0.62
CA ALA A 32 -9.65 8.83 1.10
C ALA A 32 -9.87 10.25 0.57
N LEU A 33 -8.82 11.08 0.58
CA LEU A 33 -8.86 12.42 0.01
C LEU A 33 -9.20 12.41 -1.49
N GLN A 34 -8.59 11.51 -2.26
CA GLN A 34 -8.89 11.36 -3.68
C GLN A 34 -10.38 11.02 -3.89
N ILE A 35 -10.91 10.06 -3.13
CA ILE A 35 -12.32 9.64 -3.22
C ILE A 35 -13.24 10.80 -2.82
N SER A 36 -12.91 11.54 -1.75
CA SER A 36 -13.65 12.73 -1.34
C SER A 36 -13.65 13.83 -2.41
N MET A 37 -12.62 13.91 -3.25
CA MET A 37 -12.53 14.82 -4.40
C MET A 37 -13.25 14.29 -5.65
N GLY A 38 -13.98 13.17 -5.55
CA GLY A 38 -14.73 12.58 -6.66
C GLY A 38 -13.93 11.62 -7.54
N ALA A 39 -12.74 11.17 -7.10
CA ALA A 39 -12.02 10.14 -7.83
C ALA A 39 -12.77 8.79 -7.77
N PRO A 40 -12.84 8.04 -8.88
CA PRO A 40 -13.54 6.76 -8.89
C PRO A 40 -12.82 5.74 -7.99
N PRO A 41 -13.57 5.01 -7.14
CA PRO A 41 -13.08 3.81 -6.47
C PRO A 41 -12.67 2.73 -7.47
N LEU A 42 -11.64 1.96 -7.15
CA LEU A 42 -11.13 0.84 -7.95
C LEU A 42 -11.75 -0.52 -7.56
N ILE A 43 -12.46 -0.57 -6.44
CA ILE A 43 -13.23 -1.74 -6.00
C ILE A 43 -14.70 -1.60 -6.41
N ASP A 44 -15.36 -2.75 -6.56
CA ASP A 44 -16.81 -2.83 -6.77
C ASP A 44 -17.57 -2.39 -5.50
N VAL A 45 -17.84 -1.09 -5.40
CA VAL A 45 -18.57 -0.49 -4.27
C VAL A 45 -19.95 -1.11 -4.06
N GLU A 46 -20.55 -1.68 -5.11
CA GLU A 46 -21.84 -2.37 -5.04
C GLU A 46 -21.82 -3.67 -4.24
N THR A 47 -20.64 -4.23 -3.99
CA THR A 47 -20.47 -5.42 -3.13
C THR A 47 -20.26 -5.04 -1.65
N LEU A 48 -20.00 -3.77 -1.35
CA LEU A 48 -19.74 -3.30 0.02
C LEU A 48 -21.03 -3.01 0.79
N PRO A 49 -21.02 -3.14 2.13
CA PRO A 49 -22.13 -2.72 2.98
C PRO A 49 -22.50 -1.24 2.76
N PRO A 50 -23.77 -0.84 2.96
CA PRO A 50 -24.21 0.56 2.79
C PRO A 50 -23.37 1.55 3.61
N ASP A 51 -23.08 1.20 4.87
CA ASP A 51 -22.31 2.02 5.81
C ASP A 51 -20.84 2.25 5.38
N VAL A 52 -20.35 1.44 4.45
CA VAL A 52 -18.98 1.53 3.92
C VAL A 52 -18.93 2.42 2.69
N ARG A 53 -20.00 2.46 1.89
CA ARG A 53 -20.08 3.24 0.64
C ARG A 53 -20.11 4.74 0.89
N GLU A 54 -20.60 5.15 2.05
CA GLU A 54 -20.72 6.56 2.42
C GLU A 54 -19.43 7.15 3.01
N ASP A 55 -18.49 6.31 3.44
CA ASP A 55 -17.26 6.74 4.10
C ASP A 55 -16.02 6.52 3.20
N PRO A 56 -15.43 7.61 2.64
CA PRO A 56 -14.23 7.54 1.81
C PRO A 56 -13.04 6.84 2.48
N VAL A 57 -12.92 6.93 3.82
CA VAL A 57 -11.84 6.31 4.57
C VAL A 57 -12.01 4.79 4.59
N ARG A 58 -13.25 4.31 4.72
CA ARG A 58 -13.53 2.87 4.69
C ARG A 58 -13.28 2.32 3.30
N ILE A 59 -13.73 3.00 2.24
CA ILE A 59 -13.47 2.60 0.85
C ILE A 59 -11.96 2.49 0.60
N ALA A 60 -11.18 3.51 0.97
CA ALA A 60 -9.73 3.52 0.84
C ALA A 60 -9.05 2.37 1.60
N LYS A 61 -9.57 2.00 2.77
CA LYS A 61 -9.08 0.86 3.56
C LYS A 61 -9.30 -0.46 2.82
N TYR A 62 -10.49 -0.68 2.25
CA TYR A 62 -10.81 -1.87 1.46
C TYR A 62 -9.94 -1.97 0.20
N GLU A 63 -9.73 -0.86 -0.52
CA GLU A 63 -8.84 -0.85 -1.69
C GLU A 63 -7.38 -1.17 -1.32
N LEU A 64 -6.92 -0.70 -0.16
CA LEU A 64 -5.58 -1.01 0.33
C LEU A 64 -5.44 -2.49 0.71
N GLU A 65 -6.46 -3.07 1.36
CA GLU A 65 -6.49 -4.48 1.73
C GLU A 65 -6.58 -5.40 0.50
N ALA A 66 -7.28 -4.97 -0.56
CA ALA A 66 -7.29 -5.63 -1.86
C ALA A 66 -5.95 -5.51 -2.62
N GLY A 67 -5.05 -4.62 -2.20
CA GLY A 67 -3.73 -4.45 -2.83
C GLY A 67 -3.78 -3.86 -4.26
N ILE A 68 -4.90 -3.27 -4.66
CA ILE A 68 -5.11 -2.78 -6.03
C ILE A 68 -4.64 -1.34 -6.24
N LEU A 69 -4.26 -0.63 -5.17
CA LEU A 69 -3.84 0.77 -5.23
C LEU A 69 -2.50 0.92 -5.97
N PRO A 70 -2.43 1.71 -7.08
CA PRO A 70 -1.21 1.93 -7.84
C PRO A 70 -0.32 3.00 -7.19
N MET A 71 0.01 2.81 -5.91
CA MET A 71 0.85 3.73 -5.13
C MET A 71 2.21 3.10 -4.81
N THR A 72 3.22 3.96 -4.71
CA THR A 72 4.61 3.58 -4.40
C THR A 72 5.07 4.32 -3.17
N ILE A 73 5.69 3.60 -2.23
CA ILE A 73 6.27 4.15 -1.02
C ILE A 73 7.74 4.44 -1.28
N VAL A 74 8.15 5.64 -0.89
CA VAL A 74 9.54 6.08 -0.95
C VAL A 74 10.16 5.93 0.43
N ARG A 75 11.16 5.05 0.57
CA ARG A 75 11.93 4.92 1.81
C ARG A 75 13.32 5.49 1.66
N TYR A 76 13.73 6.25 2.67
CA TYR A 76 15.03 6.89 2.75
C TYR A 76 15.90 6.20 3.81
N LYS A 77 17.12 5.85 3.45
CA LYS A 77 18.14 5.39 4.39
C LYS A 77 19.02 6.57 4.81
N ARG A 78 19.60 6.52 6.01
CA ARG A 78 20.50 7.57 6.53
C ARG A 78 21.72 7.86 5.63
N GLY A 79 22.05 6.99 4.67
CA GLY A 79 23.10 7.19 3.66
C GLY A 79 22.63 7.84 2.36
N GLY A 80 21.42 8.41 2.30
CA GLY A 80 20.87 9.04 1.09
C GLY A 80 20.34 8.05 0.04
N GLU A 81 20.45 6.75 0.27
CA GLU A 81 19.84 5.74 -0.58
C GLU A 81 18.31 5.84 -0.51
N ILE A 82 17.68 5.87 -1.68
CA ILE A 82 16.23 5.89 -1.85
C ILE A 82 15.79 4.56 -2.45
N GLN A 83 14.74 3.96 -1.88
CA GLN A 83 14.08 2.82 -2.49
C GLN A 83 12.60 3.14 -2.74
N LEU A 84 12.18 2.92 -3.98
CA LEU A 84 10.79 2.93 -4.41
C LEU A 84 10.21 1.52 -4.23
N ILE A 85 9.19 1.39 -3.39
CA ILE A 85 8.56 0.12 -3.04
C ILE A 85 7.08 0.19 -3.40
N PRO A 86 6.62 -0.55 -4.41
CA PRO A 86 5.19 -0.68 -4.70
C PRO A 86 4.43 -1.22 -3.49
N ILE A 87 3.26 -0.68 -3.20
CA ILE A 87 2.44 -1.12 -2.06
C ILE A 87 2.09 -2.61 -2.15
N GLN A 88 1.88 -3.11 -3.37
CA GLN A 88 1.62 -4.51 -3.67
C GLN A 88 2.66 -5.47 -3.08
N TRP A 89 3.91 -5.03 -2.86
CA TRP A 89 4.96 -5.86 -2.28
C TRP A 89 4.91 -5.92 -0.75
N LEU A 90 4.17 -4.99 -0.12
CA LEU A 90 4.10 -4.83 1.34
C LEU A 90 2.76 -5.27 1.91
N VAL A 91 1.71 -5.34 1.07
CA VAL A 91 0.41 -5.90 1.42
C VAL A 91 0.50 -7.41 1.25
N LYS A 92 0.68 -8.14 2.36
CA LYS A 92 0.49 -9.58 2.37
C LYS A 92 -1.01 -9.87 2.45
N PRO A 93 -1.58 -10.78 1.64
CA PRO A 93 -2.88 -11.34 1.96
C PRO A 93 -2.78 -12.03 3.33
N SER A 94 -3.80 -11.87 4.17
CA SER A 94 -3.88 -12.36 5.57
C SER A 94 -3.84 -13.90 5.73
N SER A 95 -3.23 -14.63 4.79
CA SER A 95 -3.18 -16.10 4.75
C SER A 95 -1.78 -16.69 4.95
N GLU A 96 -0.75 -15.85 5.16
CA GLU A 96 0.64 -16.30 5.40
C GLU A 96 1.17 -15.87 6.79
N GLU A 97 0.30 -15.89 7.79
CA GLU A 97 0.67 -15.87 9.21
C GLU A 97 0.54 -17.31 9.74
N GLY A 98 1.49 -18.19 9.42
CA GLY A 98 1.42 -19.56 9.95
C GLY A 98 2.48 -20.57 9.54
N ARG A 99 3.47 -20.24 8.71
CA ARG A 99 4.55 -21.19 8.37
C ARG A 99 5.88 -20.48 8.23
N GLU A 100 6.49 -20.10 9.33
CA GLU A 100 7.94 -20.28 9.52
C GLU A 100 8.28 -20.04 10.99
N GLN A 101 9.05 -20.98 11.56
CA GLN A 101 9.76 -20.98 12.85
C GLN A 101 8.97 -21.39 14.11
N THR A 102 9.16 -22.63 14.55
CA THR A 102 10.16 -22.94 15.61
C THR A 102 10.61 -24.41 15.48
N PRO A 103 11.71 -24.80 16.15
CA PRO A 103 12.90 -25.46 15.59
C PRO A 103 12.76 -26.96 15.26
#